data_AF-A0A9P7AJ68-F1
#
_entry.id   AF-A0A9P7AJ68-F1
#
_cell.length_a   1.000
_cell.length_b   1.000
_cell.length_c   1.000
_cell.angle_alpha   90.00
_cell.angle_beta   90.00
_cell.angle_gamma   90.00
#
_symmetry.space_group_name_H-M   'P 1'
#
loop_
_entity.id
_entity.type
_entity.pdbx_description
1 polymer ?
#
loop_
_entity_poly.entity_id
_entity_poly.type
_entity_poly.pdbx_seq_one_letter_code
_entity_poly.pdbx_strand_id
1 'polypeptide(L)'
;MVNGDLKRAREDQDPDDEQIPTHRTKIPKRPSSSVGISRAVEKDTQSKLADPRSNALCPALPDAHEDPINSLLDLTSLCSQDDISARFDSISSALLSQYYLSVIHGSSQTDYEILELEFYLQKSGCHEDPFTHGSAEQERSGQWYFHRAPKRSNSSQANLVATVAGGYRGGTRKGLDLTFGGPACTQTSSSAEPRTTSGILRGGALLRTIRRSHDQKVISGPSLLVDEILRVCSASNISELVSVKWQGDIAALSAPSQPRSVYMYLRKRPASSQATSPVFRSPRIGLDLSNPETKASPTHPRVVFVGKLYRYLTYPELLVANGRPQTFVGLYVALVEGNKYEPGSLKFRNELSKLTGIKDTTVAKYSSDYQLGFEKGKLANFVGAIGKGASASASAYLKMMGTLAKVLYEAP
;
A
#
# COMPACT_ATOMS: atom_id res chain seq x y z
N MET A 1 -61.53 -24.31 41.86
CA MET A 1 -62.62 -23.58 41.18
C MET A 1 -62.01 -22.33 40.56
N VAL A 2 -62.15 -22.20 39.23
CA VAL A 2 -62.06 -20.98 38.39
C VAL A 2 -60.69 -20.26 38.39
N ASN A 3 -59.81 -20.57 37.42
CA ASN A 3 -59.63 -19.96 36.08
C ASN A 3 -59.07 -18.53 36.07
N GLY A 4 -57.97 -18.36 35.33
CA GLY A 4 -57.40 -17.06 34.96
C GLY A 4 -56.08 -17.22 34.19
N ASP A 5 -56.19 -17.53 32.89
CA ASP A 5 -55.10 -17.60 31.92
C ASP A 5 -54.27 -16.31 31.83
N LEU A 6 -52.94 -16.44 31.69
CA LEU A 6 -52.13 -15.47 30.94
C LEU A 6 -50.88 -16.13 30.34
N LYS A 7 -50.93 -16.26 29.02
CA LYS A 7 -49.82 -16.57 28.10
C LYS A 7 -48.67 -15.59 28.29
N ARG A 8 -47.42 -16.07 28.30
CA ARG A 8 -46.25 -15.30 27.87
C ARG A 8 -45.41 -16.09 26.86
N ALA A 9 -45.27 -15.47 25.71
CA ALA A 9 -44.50 -15.91 24.56
C ALA A 9 -42.99 -15.76 24.80
N ARG A 10 -42.23 -16.59 24.09
CA ARG A 10 -40.79 -16.48 23.90
C ARG A 10 -40.52 -15.40 22.84
N GLU A 11 -39.58 -14.50 23.12
CA GLU A 11 -38.95 -13.63 22.14
C GLU A 11 -37.44 -13.90 22.17
N ASP A 12 -36.96 -14.53 21.09
CA ASP A 12 -35.58 -14.50 20.64
C ASP A 12 -35.43 -13.28 19.72
N GLN A 13 -34.55 -12.33 20.02
CA GLN A 13 -34.09 -11.31 19.07
C GLN A 13 -32.69 -10.82 19.44
N ASP A 14 -31.75 -11.03 18.52
CA ASP A 14 -30.71 -10.07 18.06
C ASP A 14 -29.94 -10.70 16.87
N PRO A 15 -29.26 -9.94 15.99
CA PRO A 15 -29.34 -8.50 15.71
C PRO A 15 -29.41 -8.15 14.20
N ASP A 16 -29.61 -6.86 13.98
CA ASP A 16 -29.77 -6.11 12.73
C ASP A 16 -28.75 -6.34 11.60
N ASP A 17 -29.30 -6.55 10.40
CA ASP A 17 -28.68 -6.33 9.09
C ASP A 17 -28.72 -4.82 8.74
N GLU A 18 -27.58 -4.14 8.84
CA GLU A 18 -27.43 -2.77 8.30
C GLU A 18 -27.37 -2.81 6.75
N GLN A 19 -28.49 -2.48 6.12
CA GLN A 19 -28.62 -2.22 4.69
C GLN A 19 -27.98 -0.87 4.31
N ILE A 20 -27.04 -0.90 3.36
CA ILE A 20 -26.45 0.30 2.74
C ILE A 20 -27.35 0.77 1.58
N PRO A 21 -27.72 2.06 1.47
CA PRO A 21 -28.58 2.56 0.40
C PRO A 21 -27.88 2.67 -0.96
N THR A 22 -28.48 2.07 -1.99
CA THR A 22 -28.09 2.26 -3.40
C THR A 22 -28.69 3.54 -3.97
N HIS A 23 -27.89 4.60 -4.13
CA HIS A 23 -28.29 5.78 -4.89
C HIS A 23 -27.93 5.65 -6.37
N ARG A 24 -28.98 5.46 -7.18
CA ARG A 24 -28.99 5.42 -8.65
C ARG A 24 -29.05 6.85 -9.19
N THR A 25 -27.94 7.37 -9.74
CA THR A 25 -27.93 8.70 -10.36
C THR A 25 -28.20 8.61 -11.87
N LYS A 26 -29.22 9.35 -12.31
CA LYS A 26 -29.69 9.45 -13.69
C LYS A 26 -28.69 10.24 -14.55
N ILE A 27 -28.40 9.72 -15.74
CA ILE A 27 -27.61 10.34 -16.81
C ILE A 27 -28.48 11.39 -17.54
N PRO A 28 -28.05 12.65 -17.71
CA PRO A 28 -28.68 13.57 -18.65
C PRO A 28 -28.08 13.46 -20.05
N LYS A 29 -28.98 13.47 -21.04
CA LYS A 29 -28.73 13.45 -22.49
C LYS A 29 -28.02 14.72 -22.98
N ARG A 30 -27.10 14.54 -23.92
CA ARG A 30 -26.48 15.56 -24.78
C ARG A 30 -27.51 16.19 -25.73
N PRO A 31 -27.41 17.50 -26.03
CA PRO A 31 -27.87 18.04 -27.29
C PRO A 31 -26.70 18.25 -28.27
N SER A 32 -26.99 17.87 -29.51
CA SER A 32 -26.24 18.11 -30.73
C SER A 32 -26.45 19.53 -31.24
N SER A 33 -25.39 20.19 -31.69
CA SER A 33 -25.49 21.20 -32.75
C SER A 33 -24.16 21.37 -33.47
N SER A 34 -24.21 21.02 -34.75
CA SER A 34 -23.33 21.44 -35.84
C SER A 34 -23.29 22.96 -36.00
N VAL A 35 -22.17 23.49 -36.51
CA VAL A 35 -22.06 24.44 -37.65
C VAL A 35 -20.67 25.10 -37.62
N GLY A 36 -20.05 25.24 -38.81
CA GLY A 36 -19.16 26.36 -39.08
C GLY A 36 -17.75 26.02 -39.56
N ILE A 37 -17.62 25.62 -40.83
CA ILE A 37 -16.35 25.66 -41.58
C ILE A 37 -16.17 27.08 -42.12
N SER A 38 -15.01 27.70 -41.86
CA SER A 38 -14.45 28.78 -42.70
C SER A 38 -12.92 28.87 -42.57
N ARG A 39 -12.27 29.03 -43.73
CA ARG A 39 -10.85 29.33 -44.02
C ARG A 39 -10.37 30.62 -43.28
N ALA A 40 -9.08 30.94 -43.08
CA ALA A 40 -7.94 30.94 -44.00
C ALA A 40 -6.60 31.21 -43.26
N VAL A 41 -5.51 30.67 -43.82
CA VAL A 41 -4.15 31.25 -44.08
C VAL A 41 -3.45 32.12 -43.02
N GLU A 42 -2.26 31.69 -42.56
CA GLU A 42 -0.96 32.41 -42.58
C GLU A 42 0.14 31.55 -41.89
N LYS A 43 1.18 31.13 -42.63
CA LYS A 43 2.56 31.66 -42.73
C LYS A 43 3.53 31.23 -41.63
N ASP A 44 4.63 30.64 -42.12
CA ASP A 44 5.92 30.34 -41.50
C ASP A 44 6.35 31.29 -40.38
N THR A 45 6.89 30.73 -39.29
CA THR A 45 8.19 31.18 -38.74
C THR A 45 8.82 30.05 -37.91
N GLN A 46 9.95 29.53 -38.39
CA GLN A 46 10.91 28.78 -37.59
C GLN A 46 11.47 29.66 -36.46
N SER A 47 11.38 29.20 -35.21
CA SER A 47 12.32 29.63 -34.18
C SER A 47 12.78 28.44 -33.34
N LYS A 48 14.10 28.24 -33.39
CA LYS A 48 14.87 27.45 -32.43
C LYS A 48 14.80 28.19 -31.09
N LEU A 49 14.34 27.53 -30.04
CA LEU A 49 14.68 27.91 -28.68
C LEU A 49 14.74 26.68 -27.77
N ALA A 50 15.85 26.64 -27.05
CA ALA A 50 16.32 25.65 -26.11
C ALA A 50 15.25 25.01 -25.23
N ASP A 51 15.40 23.71 -25.01
CA ASP A 51 14.69 22.92 -24.01
C ASP A 51 15.39 23.06 -22.64
N PRO A 52 14.76 23.65 -21.61
CA PRO A 52 15.28 23.61 -20.26
C PRO A 52 14.33 22.76 -19.42
N ARG A 53 14.47 21.44 -19.49
CA ARG A 53 13.76 20.51 -18.60
C ARG A 53 14.70 19.49 -17.98
N SER A 54 15.58 19.95 -17.08
CA SER A 54 16.10 19.08 -16.02
C SER A 54 15.15 19.13 -14.81
N ASN A 55 14.07 18.35 -14.85
CA ASN A 55 13.21 18.13 -13.69
C ASN A 55 13.87 17.11 -12.75
N ALA A 56 14.89 17.53 -12.01
CA ALA A 56 15.52 16.71 -10.97
C ALA A 56 14.68 16.74 -9.69
N LEU A 57 13.54 16.04 -9.65
CA LEU A 57 12.90 15.58 -8.40
C LEU A 57 13.64 14.31 -7.97
N CYS A 58 14.35 14.43 -6.84
CA CYS A 58 15.29 13.47 -6.22
C CYS A 58 16.76 13.59 -6.70
N PRO A 59 17.74 13.48 -5.78
CA PRO A 59 19.14 13.39 -6.17
C PRO A 59 19.34 12.19 -7.09
N ALA A 60 20.13 12.37 -8.14
CA ALA A 60 20.53 11.29 -9.03
C ALA A 60 21.17 10.18 -8.18
N LEU A 61 20.53 9.00 -8.15
CA LEU A 61 21.12 7.82 -7.53
C LEU A 61 22.40 7.48 -8.30
N PRO A 62 23.52 7.16 -7.62
CA PRO A 62 24.75 6.73 -8.28
C PRO A 62 24.47 5.50 -9.15
N ASP A 63 25.17 5.38 -10.29
CA ASP A 63 25.10 4.27 -11.24
C ASP A 63 25.04 2.93 -10.49
N ALA A 64 23.84 2.38 -10.38
CA ALA A 64 23.59 1.18 -9.61
C ALA A 64 24.08 -0.01 -10.43
N HIS A 65 25.13 -0.67 -9.96
CA HIS A 65 25.26 -2.11 -10.19
C HIS A 65 23.90 -2.73 -9.88
N GLU A 66 23.19 -3.24 -10.90
CA GLU A 66 21.85 -3.78 -10.73
C GLU A 66 21.93 -5.07 -9.90
N ASP A 67 21.83 -4.90 -8.59
CA ASP A 67 21.67 -5.99 -7.64
C ASP A 67 20.42 -6.80 -8.03
N PRO A 68 20.54 -8.14 -8.13
CA PRO A 68 19.38 -9.00 -8.35
C PRO A 68 18.33 -8.73 -7.26
N ILE A 69 17.04 -8.69 -7.60
CA ILE A 69 15.98 -8.41 -6.61
C ILE A 69 16.09 -9.31 -5.37
N ASN A 70 16.58 -10.55 -5.51
CA ASN A 70 16.84 -11.47 -4.41
C ASN A 70 17.75 -10.88 -3.32
N SER A 71 18.83 -10.17 -3.68
CA SER A 71 19.73 -9.56 -2.70
C SER A 71 19.12 -8.32 -2.06
N LEU A 72 18.22 -7.62 -2.76
CA LEU A 72 17.47 -6.51 -2.18
C LEU A 72 16.48 -6.96 -1.10
N LEU A 73 15.95 -8.18 -1.18
CA LEU A 73 14.96 -8.68 -0.21
C LEU A 73 15.60 -9.22 1.08
N ASP A 74 16.93 -9.38 1.14
CA ASP A 74 17.63 -9.79 2.36
C ASP A 74 18.07 -8.57 3.18
N LEU A 75 17.49 -8.43 4.37
CA LEU A 75 17.72 -7.33 5.30
C LEU A 75 18.50 -7.78 6.54
N THR A 76 19.03 -9.01 6.54
CA THR A 76 19.70 -9.62 7.70
C THR A 76 20.84 -8.74 8.22
N SER A 77 21.63 -8.14 7.32
CA SER A 77 22.78 -7.30 7.64
C SER A 77 22.43 -5.87 8.07
N LEU A 78 21.17 -5.43 7.93
CA LEU A 78 20.79 -4.04 8.19
C LEU A 78 20.46 -3.83 9.67
N CYS A 79 21.11 -2.88 10.31
CA CYS A 79 21.02 -2.67 11.76
C CYS A 79 20.45 -1.31 12.17
N SER A 80 20.10 -0.44 11.22
CA SER A 80 19.54 0.89 11.51
C SER A 80 18.24 1.14 10.75
N GLN A 81 17.44 2.08 11.25
CA GLN A 81 16.22 2.55 10.60
C GLN A 81 16.48 3.19 9.24
N ASP A 82 17.61 3.91 9.12
CA ASP A 82 17.97 4.63 7.90
C ASP A 82 18.39 3.65 6.79
N ASP A 83 19.20 2.64 7.13
CA ASP A 83 19.58 1.59 6.17
C ASP A 83 18.36 0.80 5.68
N ILE A 84 17.42 0.53 6.58
CA ILE A 84 16.15 -0.15 6.23
C ILE A 84 15.31 0.73 5.31
N SER A 85 15.22 2.02 5.60
CA SER A 85 14.47 2.97 4.77
C SER A 85 15.09 3.11 3.38
N ALA A 86 16.42 3.19 3.29
CA ALA A 86 17.15 3.18 2.02
C ALA A 86 16.91 1.87 1.25
N ARG A 87 16.86 0.73 1.96
CA ARG A 87 16.54 -0.56 1.33
C ARG A 87 15.11 -0.60 0.80
N PHE A 88 14.14 -0.04 1.51
CA PHE A 88 12.77 0.10 1.00
C PHE A 88 12.71 0.96 -0.25
N ASP A 89 13.50 2.04 -0.32
CA ASP A 89 13.63 2.87 -1.53
C ASP A 89 14.18 2.04 -2.71
N SER A 90 15.20 1.21 -2.49
CA SER A 90 15.74 0.33 -3.54
C SER A 90 14.76 -0.76 -3.98
N ILE A 91 14.13 -1.48 -3.03
CA ILE A 91 13.15 -2.53 -3.35
C ILE A 91 11.97 -1.94 -4.13
N SER A 92 11.42 -0.83 -3.67
CA SER A 92 10.27 -0.20 -4.33
C SER A 92 10.62 0.31 -5.72
N SER A 93 11.80 0.93 -5.90
CA SER A 93 12.28 1.37 -7.20
C SER A 93 12.37 0.18 -8.17
N ALA A 94 12.96 -0.94 -7.74
CA ALA A 94 13.02 -2.15 -8.54
C ALA A 94 11.61 -2.67 -8.89
N LEU A 95 10.74 -2.89 -7.91
CA LEU A 95 9.42 -3.47 -8.12
C LEU A 95 8.51 -2.60 -9.01
N LEU A 96 8.52 -1.28 -8.81
CA LEU A 96 7.63 -0.35 -9.52
C LEU A 96 8.11 -0.05 -10.95
N SER A 97 9.43 -0.06 -11.20
CA SER A 97 10.00 0.34 -12.50
C SER A 97 10.54 -0.81 -13.35
N GLN A 98 11.06 -1.88 -12.74
CA GLN A 98 11.83 -2.92 -13.43
C GLN A 98 11.11 -4.26 -13.53
N TYR A 99 9.98 -4.46 -12.85
CA TYR A 99 9.26 -5.73 -12.87
C TYR A 99 7.81 -5.57 -13.34
N TYR A 100 7.31 -6.63 -13.98
CA TYR A 100 5.89 -6.91 -14.12
C TYR A 100 5.51 -8.01 -13.11
N LEU A 101 4.28 -7.95 -12.62
CA LEU A 101 3.61 -9.12 -12.08
C LEU A 101 3.01 -9.88 -13.26
N SER A 102 3.50 -11.07 -13.56
CA SER A 102 3.05 -11.89 -14.69
C SER A 102 2.23 -13.08 -14.19
N VAL A 103 1.03 -13.24 -14.74
CA VAL A 103 0.16 -14.40 -14.50
C VAL A 103 0.05 -15.22 -15.78
N ILE A 104 0.37 -16.50 -15.69
CA ILE A 104 0.28 -17.45 -16.80
C ILE A 104 -0.94 -18.36 -16.57
N HIS A 105 -1.75 -18.55 -17.61
CA HIS A 105 -2.88 -19.49 -17.63
C HIS A 105 -2.95 -20.18 -19.01
N GLY A 106 -2.55 -21.46 -19.05
CA GLY A 106 -2.37 -22.20 -20.29
C GLY A 106 -1.30 -21.54 -21.16
N SER A 107 -1.70 -21.14 -22.38
CA SER A 107 -0.86 -20.38 -23.30
C SER A 107 -1.00 -18.86 -23.17
N SER A 108 -1.87 -18.38 -22.27
CA SER A 108 -2.13 -16.96 -22.09
C SER A 108 -1.24 -16.37 -21.00
N GLN A 109 -0.71 -15.17 -21.25
CA GLN A 109 0.02 -14.37 -20.28
C GLN A 109 -0.71 -13.05 -20.05
N THR A 110 -0.94 -12.70 -18.78
CA THR A 110 -1.43 -11.38 -18.39
C THR A 110 -0.37 -10.68 -17.54
N ASP A 111 0.09 -9.54 -18.02
CA ASP A 111 1.07 -8.70 -17.32
C ASP A 111 0.41 -7.53 -16.62
N TYR A 112 0.97 -7.19 -15.46
CA TYR A 112 0.58 -6.05 -14.68
C TYR A 112 1.79 -5.23 -14.26
N GLU A 113 1.65 -3.92 -14.35
CA GLU A 113 2.53 -2.96 -13.71
C GLU A 113 2.11 -2.81 -12.25
N ILE A 114 3.09 -2.82 -11.34
CA ILE A 114 2.86 -2.49 -9.94
C ILE A 114 2.90 -0.97 -9.82
N LEU A 115 1.82 -0.37 -9.32
CA LEU A 115 1.71 1.08 -9.16
C LEU A 115 1.83 1.53 -7.69
N GLU A 116 1.55 0.63 -6.75
CA GLU A 116 1.49 0.98 -5.33
C GLU A 116 1.77 -0.24 -4.45
N LEU A 117 2.63 -0.08 -3.44
CA LEU A 117 2.91 -1.07 -2.40
C LEU A 117 3.16 -0.45 -1.02
N GLU A 118 3.03 -1.24 0.04
CA GLU A 118 3.31 -0.86 1.43
C GLU A 118 4.26 -1.85 2.10
N PHE A 119 5.28 -1.34 2.78
CA PHE A 119 6.19 -2.17 3.57
C PHE A 119 5.71 -2.33 5.01
N TYR A 120 5.89 -3.55 5.51
CA TYR A 120 5.72 -3.95 6.89
C TYR A 120 6.93 -4.81 7.26
N LEU A 121 7.68 -4.41 8.29
CA LEU A 121 8.87 -5.14 8.73
C LEU A 121 8.94 -5.22 10.26
N GLN A 122 9.05 -6.45 10.77
CA GLN A 122 9.41 -6.72 12.16
C GLN A 122 10.84 -7.25 12.17
N LYS A 123 11.78 -6.41 12.64
CA LYS A 123 13.19 -6.73 12.83
C LYS A 123 13.62 -6.33 14.24
N SER A 124 13.91 -7.33 15.08
CA SER A 124 14.32 -7.10 16.47
C SER A 124 15.55 -6.19 16.55
N GLY A 125 15.52 -5.28 17.53
CA GLY A 125 16.64 -4.39 17.86
C GLY A 125 16.84 -3.18 16.96
N CYS A 126 16.19 -3.09 15.79
CA CYS A 126 16.30 -1.91 14.94
C CYS A 126 15.02 -1.46 14.24
N HIS A 127 14.04 -2.34 13.96
CA HIS A 127 12.79 -1.95 13.30
C HIS A 127 11.60 -2.83 13.72
N GLU A 128 10.96 -2.47 14.84
CA GLU A 128 9.87 -3.25 15.43
C GLU A 128 8.51 -2.63 15.10
N ASP A 129 8.08 -2.77 13.85
CA ASP A 129 6.78 -2.27 13.41
C ASP A 129 5.63 -3.13 13.98
N PRO A 130 4.76 -2.58 14.85
CA PRO A 130 3.69 -3.34 15.49
C PRO A 130 2.55 -3.69 14.53
N PHE A 131 2.55 -3.15 13.30
CA PHE A 131 1.48 -3.35 12.32
C PHE A 131 1.75 -4.50 11.35
N THR A 132 2.91 -5.15 11.44
CA THR A 132 3.20 -6.32 10.62
C THR A 132 2.28 -7.48 10.97
N HIS A 133 1.92 -8.31 9.98
CA HIS A 133 1.32 -9.61 10.27
C HIS A 133 2.28 -10.51 11.05
N GLY A 134 3.59 -10.40 10.79
CA GLY A 134 4.64 -11.07 11.57
C GLY A 134 4.55 -12.59 11.52
N SER A 135 3.93 -13.16 10.48
CA SER A 135 3.75 -14.61 10.37
C SER A 135 5.06 -15.31 10.04
N ALA A 136 5.22 -16.56 10.48
CA ALA A 136 6.44 -17.35 10.18
C ALA A 136 6.70 -17.54 8.67
N GLU A 137 5.65 -17.51 7.85
CA GLU A 137 5.78 -17.59 6.38
C GLU A 137 6.48 -16.35 5.78
N GLN A 138 6.47 -15.22 6.50
CA GLN A 138 7.15 -13.98 6.09
C GLN A 138 8.61 -13.89 6.54
N GLU A 139 9.15 -14.96 7.12
CA GLU A 139 10.58 -15.05 7.48
C GLU A 139 11.48 -15.30 6.25
N ARG A 140 10.94 -15.96 5.23
CA ARG A 140 11.66 -16.29 4.00
C ARG A 140 11.33 -15.28 2.91
N SER A 141 12.35 -14.76 2.25
CA SER A 141 12.18 -13.81 1.16
C SER A 141 11.81 -14.47 -0.17
N GLY A 142 11.11 -13.72 -1.02
CA GLY A 142 10.84 -14.13 -2.41
C GLY A 142 9.67 -15.09 -2.59
N GLN A 143 8.69 -15.06 -1.68
CA GLN A 143 7.49 -15.86 -1.74
C GLN A 143 6.25 -14.97 -1.78
N TRP A 144 5.16 -15.50 -2.34
CA TRP A 144 3.84 -14.89 -2.24
C TRP A 144 3.20 -15.26 -0.90
N TYR A 145 2.81 -14.24 -0.13
CA TYR A 145 2.07 -14.42 1.11
C TYR A 145 0.67 -13.81 0.99
N PHE A 146 -0.35 -14.66 1.03
CA PHE A 146 -1.74 -14.20 1.12
C PHE A 146 -2.13 -14.02 2.58
N HIS A 147 -2.81 -12.92 2.90
CA HIS A 147 -3.19 -12.61 4.29
C HIS A 147 -4.04 -13.72 4.91
N ARG A 148 -3.68 -14.13 6.12
CA ARG A 148 -4.35 -15.20 6.89
C ARG A 148 -5.22 -14.64 8.01
N ALA A 149 -6.28 -15.39 8.35
CA ALA A 149 -7.08 -15.10 9.53
C ALA A 149 -6.26 -15.40 10.80
N PRO A 150 -6.28 -14.52 11.81
CA PRO A 150 -5.63 -14.79 13.08
C PRO A 150 -6.35 -15.94 13.78
N LYS A 151 -5.59 -16.91 14.30
CA LYS A 151 -6.14 -17.98 15.14
C LYS A 151 -6.18 -17.45 16.57
N ARG A 152 -7.37 -17.37 17.19
CA ARG A 152 -7.47 -17.20 18.64
C ARG A 152 -6.97 -18.51 19.27
N SER A 153 -5.93 -18.45 20.09
CA SER A 153 -5.62 -19.56 20.98
C SER A 153 -6.79 -19.70 21.95
N ASN A 154 -7.44 -20.86 21.97
CA ASN A 154 -8.37 -21.17 23.05
C ASN A 154 -7.57 -21.31 24.34
N SER A 155 -8.05 -20.64 25.39
CA SER A 155 -7.82 -20.89 26.82
C SER A 155 -6.41 -20.67 27.44
N SER A 156 -6.37 -19.72 28.38
CA SER A 156 -5.65 -19.72 29.67
C SER A 156 -4.11 -19.84 29.75
N GLN A 157 -3.34 -19.51 28.70
CA GLN A 157 -1.90 -19.21 28.86
C GLN A 157 -1.48 -17.98 28.05
N ALA A 158 -1.24 -16.87 28.76
CA ALA A 158 -0.97 -15.54 28.22
C ALA A 158 0.42 -15.34 27.60
N ASN A 159 1.10 -16.40 27.12
CA ASN A 159 2.49 -16.29 26.61
C ASN A 159 2.82 -17.17 25.39
N LEU A 160 1.83 -17.56 24.57
CA LEU A 160 2.09 -18.33 23.34
C LEU A 160 1.87 -17.51 22.07
N VAL A 161 2.93 -17.45 21.26
CA VAL A 161 3.00 -16.87 19.91
C VAL A 161 1.84 -17.40 19.06
N ALA A 162 1.09 -16.49 18.43
CA ALA A 162 -0.01 -16.84 17.54
C ALA A 162 0.47 -17.78 16.42
N THR A 163 0.06 -19.05 16.46
CA THR A 163 0.40 -20.03 15.42
C THR A 163 -0.44 -19.82 14.16
N VAL A 164 0.22 -19.89 13.00
CA VAL A 164 -0.24 -19.50 11.64
C VAL A 164 -1.31 -20.43 11.01
N ALA A 165 -1.95 -21.30 11.79
CA ALA A 165 -2.89 -22.30 11.27
C ALA A 165 -4.34 -21.78 11.03
N GLY A 166 -4.50 -20.54 10.58
CA GLY A 166 -5.78 -19.96 10.16
C GLY A 166 -5.95 -20.01 8.64
N GLY A 167 -7.18 -20.18 8.16
CA GLY A 167 -7.50 -20.11 6.73
C GLY A 167 -7.18 -18.75 6.11
N TYR A 168 -7.10 -18.69 4.77
CA TYR A 168 -6.94 -17.42 4.05
C TYR A 168 -8.09 -16.46 4.35
N ARG A 169 -7.78 -15.16 4.46
CA ARG A 169 -8.85 -14.15 4.60
C ARG A 169 -9.69 -14.09 3.33
N GLY A 170 -10.99 -13.89 3.50
CA GLY A 170 -11.94 -13.64 2.42
C GLY A 170 -12.43 -12.18 2.39
N GLY A 171 -13.33 -11.88 1.45
CA GLY A 171 -14.01 -10.58 1.36
C GLY A 171 -13.06 -9.39 1.16
N THR A 172 -13.29 -8.30 1.89
CA THR A 172 -12.49 -7.05 1.83
C THR A 172 -11.17 -7.13 2.59
N ARG A 173 -10.91 -8.22 3.31
CA ARG A 173 -9.69 -8.40 4.15
C ARG A 173 -8.60 -9.23 3.47
N LYS A 174 -8.75 -9.50 2.17
CA LYS A 174 -7.74 -10.15 1.33
C LYS A 174 -6.55 -9.20 1.11
N GLY A 175 -5.37 -9.76 1.00
CA GLY A 175 -4.15 -9.05 0.63
C GLY A 175 -3.08 -10.03 0.15
N LEU A 176 -2.13 -9.51 -0.62
CA LEU A 176 -1.03 -10.26 -1.21
C LEU A 176 0.27 -9.48 -0.95
N ASP A 177 1.19 -10.11 -0.25
CA ASP A 177 2.50 -9.56 0.05
C ASP A 177 3.58 -10.32 -0.74
N LEU A 178 4.61 -9.61 -1.19
CA LEU A 178 5.91 -10.21 -1.48
C LEU A 178 6.69 -10.29 -0.17
N THR A 179 7.11 -11.48 0.24
CA THR A 179 7.87 -11.66 1.48
C THR A 179 9.31 -11.14 1.32
N PHE A 180 9.81 -10.50 2.37
CA PHE A 180 11.19 -10.03 2.47
C PHE A 180 11.68 -10.09 3.92
N GLY A 181 12.97 -9.92 4.16
CA GLY A 181 13.56 -9.88 5.50
C GLY A 181 14.78 -10.79 5.59
N GLY A 182 14.58 -12.10 5.53
CA GLY A 182 15.68 -13.08 5.51
C GLY A 182 16.26 -13.34 4.11
N PRO A 183 17.22 -14.26 3.97
CA PRO A 183 17.70 -14.68 2.66
C PRO A 183 16.58 -15.31 1.83
N ALA A 184 16.65 -15.16 0.50
CA ALA A 184 15.73 -15.83 -0.41
C ALA A 184 15.92 -17.36 -0.35
N CYS A 185 14.83 -18.11 -0.42
CA CYS A 185 14.90 -19.57 -0.42
C CYS A 185 15.51 -20.08 -1.74
N THR A 186 16.74 -20.60 -1.71
CA THR A 186 17.25 -21.43 -2.80
C THR A 186 16.61 -22.81 -2.67
N GLN A 187 16.04 -23.33 -3.77
CA GLN A 187 15.22 -24.56 -3.77
C GLN A 187 15.97 -25.87 -3.41
N THR A 188 17.12 -25.83 -2.73
CA THR A 188 18.05 -26.98 -2.62
C THR A 188 18.45 -27.40 -1.22
N SER A 189 17.81 -26.93 -0.16
CA SER A 189 18.08 -27.48 1.18
C SER A 189 16.83 -27.59 2.04
N SER A 190 16.16 -28.75 1.91
CA SER A 190 15.57 -29.41 3.06
C SER A 190 16.65 -29.56 4.15
N SER A 191 16.27 -29.34 5.41
CA SER A 191 17.07 -29.56 6.63
C SER A 191 18.20 -28.57 7.01
N ALA A 192 18.07 -27.27 6.72
CA ALA A 192 18.74 -26.29 7.57
C ALA A 192 17.91 -26.10 8.86
N GLU A 193 18.37 -26.70 9.96
CA GLU A 193 17.97 -26.36 11.34
C GLU A 193 17.85 -24.84 11.50
N PRO A 194 16.85 -24.33 12.24
CA PRO A 194 16.70 -22.90 12.46
C PRO A 194 17.98 -22.38 13.09
N ARG A 195 18.79 -21.65 12.32
CA ARG A 195 19.90 -20.90 12.90
C ARG A 195 19.28 -19.97 13.94
N THR A 196 19.67 -20.17 15.18
CA THR A 196 19.37 -19.32 16.33
C THR A 196 20.01 -17.95 16.14
N THR A 197 19.58 -17.18 15.15
CA THR A 197 19.73 -15.73 15.20
C THR A 197 18.67 -15.25 16.17
N SER A 198 19.07 -14.78 17.35
CA SER A 198 18.22 -14.44 18.50
C SER A 198 17.25 -13.27 18.30
N GLY A 199 16.74 -13.03 17.10
CA GLY A 199 15.82 -11.94 16.79
C GLY A 199 14.79 -12.30 15.71
N ILE A 200 13.61 -11.71 15.81
CA ILE A 200 12.54 -11.85 14.81
C ILE A 200 12.92 -11.01 13.58
N LEU A 201 12.84 -11.59 12.38
CA LEU A 201 13.01 -10.92 11.10
C LEU A 201 11.94 -11.38 10.11
N ARG A 202 10.87 -10.59 9.97
CA ARG A 202 9.70 -10.94 9.17
C ARG A 202 9.16 -9.72 8.45
N GLY A 203 9.02 -9.81 7.14
CA GLY A 203 8.63 -8.68 6.29
C GLY A 203 7.70 -9.05 5.14
N GLY A 204 6.84 -8.11 4.78
CA GLY A 204 5.93 -8.23 3.64
C GLY A 204 5.72 -6.90 2.94
N ALA A 205 5.89 -6.90 1.62
CA ALA A 205 5.57 -5.77 0.76
C ALA A 205 4.17 -6.00 0.16
N LEU A 206 3.16 -5.41 0.79
CA LEU A 206 1.76 -5.51 0.40
C LEU A 206 1.53 -4.82 -0.94
N LEU A 207 1.11 -5.57 -1.96
CA LEU A 207 0.71 -4.99 -3.24
C LEU A 207 -0.68 -4.38 -3.11
N ARG A 208 -0.83 -3.12 -3.50
CA ARG A 208 -2.08 -2.37 -3.33
C ARG A 208 -2.78 -2.03 -4.62
N THR A 209 -2.03 -1.55 -5.60
CA THR A 209 -2.58 -1.15 -6.90
C THR A 209 -1.70 -1.69 -8.01
N ILE A 210 -2.35 -2.30 -9.00
CA ILE A 210 -1.73 -2.77 -10.23
C ILE A 210 -2.46 -2.21 -11.44
N ARG A 211 -1.77 -2.07 -12.57
CA ARG A 211 -2.35 -1.70 -13.86
C ARG A 211 -2.10 -2.80 -14.87
N ARG A 212 -3.17 -3.32 -15.45
CA ARG A 212 -3.09 -4.38 -16.44
C ARG A 212 -2.56 -3.82 -17.76
N SER A 213 -1.54 -4.46 -18.34
CA SER A 213 -0.80 -3.86 -19.45
C SER A 213 -1.60 -3.75 -20.75
N HIS A 214 -2.52 -4.67 -21.03
CA HIS A 214 -3.20 -4.71 -22.33
C HIS A 214 -4.32 -3.67 -22.48
N ASP A 215 -5.08 -3.40 -21.42
CA ASP A 215 -6.24 -2.48 -21.44
C ASP A 215 -6.01 -1.24 -20.55
N GLN A 216 -4.85 -1.14 -19.91
CA GLN A 216 -4.48 -0.07 -18.98
C GLN A 216 -5.44 0.07 -17.79
N LYS A 217 -6.24 -0.98 -17.50
CA LYS A 217 -7.17 -0.96 -16.38
C LYS A 217 -6.41 -0.94 -15.06
N VAL A 218 -6.71 0.06 -14.22
CA VAL A 218 -6.18 0.17 -12.85
C VAL A 218 -7.07 -0.65 -11.91
N ILE A 219 -6.46 -1.58 -11.17
CA ILE A 219 -7.07 -2.37 -10.10
C ILE A 219 -6.49 -1.86 -8.79
N SER A 220 -7.29 -1.08 -8.04
CA SER A 220 -6.85 -0.40 -6.83
C SER A 220 -7.50 -0.99 -5.58
N GLY A 221 -6.68 -1.41 -4.63
CA GLY A 221 -7.08 -2.03 -3.37
C GLY A 221 -6.58 -3.48 -3.26
N PRO A 222 -5.96 -3.87 -2.13
CA PRO A 222 -5.43 -5.23 -1.94
C PRO A 222 -6.42 -6.35 -2.24
N SER A 223 -7.68 -6.19 -1.82
CA SER A 223 -8.68 -7.24 -2.02
C SER A 223 -9.09 -7.41 -3.47
N LEU A 224 -9.24 -6.30 -4.20
CA LEU A 224 -9.60 -6.30 -5.63
C LEU A 224 -8.45 -6.82 -6.49
N LEU A 225 -7.21 -6.53 -6.09
CA LEU A 225 -6.02 -7.12 -6.68
C LEU A 225 -6.07 -8.63 -6.56
N VAL A 226 -6.31 -9.17 -5.37
CA VAL A 226 -6.43 -10.63 -5.17
C VAL A 226 -7.58 -11.22 -6.00
N ASP A 227 -8.74 -10.55 -6.04
CA ASP A 227 -9.88 -10.98 -6.88
C ASP A 227 -9.53 -11.02 -8.37
N GLU A 228 -8.74 -10.06 -8.85
CA GLU A 228 -8.23 -10.03 -10.22
C GLU A 228 -7.30 -11.22 -10.51
N ILE A 229 -6.39 -11.54 -9.59
CA ILE A 229 -5.49 -12.71 -9.74
C ILE A 229 -6.32 -14.02 -9.77
N LEU A 230 -7.27 -14.17 -8.84
CA LEU A 230 -8.17 -15.34 -8.80
C LEU A 230 -8.94 -15.50 -10.11
N ARG A 231 -9.49 -14.40 -10.64
CA ARG A 231 -10.22 -14.37 -11.92
C ARG A 231 -9.35 -14.83 -13.09
N VAL A 232 -8.12 -14.32 -13.20
CA VAL A 232 -7.21 -14.65 -14.32
C VAL A 232 -6.73 -16.10 -14.23
N CYS A 233 -6.49 -16.58 -13.00
CA CYS A 233 -6.11 -17.96 -12.73
C CYS A 233 -7.29 -18.95 -12.80
N SER A 234 -8.52 -18.46 -13.00
CA SER A 234 -9.75 -19.28 -12.94
C SER A 234 -9.83 -20.13 -11.67
N ALA A 235 -9.57 -19.49 -10.52
CA ALA A 235 -9.68 -20.09 -9.19
C ALA A 235 -10.82 -19.42 -8.42
N SER A 236 -11.64 -20.22 -7.73
CA SER A 236 -12.77 -19.71 -6.95
C SER A 236 -12.36 -19.00 -5.66
N ASN A 237 -11.21 -19.37 -5.09
CA ASN A 237 -10.67 -18.82 -3.86
C ASN A 237 -9.16 -19.07 -3.74
N ILE A 238 -8.53 -18.44 -2.74
CA ILE A 238 -7.07 -18.51 -2.52
C ILE A 238 -6.61 -19.95 -2.20
N SER A 239 -7.43 -20.73 -1.49
CA SER A 239 -7.07 -22.11 -1.15
C SER A 239 -6.98 -22.99 -2.39
N GLU A 240 -7.94 -22.88 -3.31
CA GLU A 240 -7.91 -23.57 -4.60
C GLU A 240 -6.71 -23.09 -5.45
N LEU A 241 -6.48 -21.77 -5.50
CA LEU A 241 -5.35 -21.20 -6.23
C LEU A 241 -4.02 -21.81 -5.76
N VAL A 242 -3.74 -21.74 -4.46
CA VAL A 242 -2.45 -22.18 -3.92
C VAL A 242 -2.32 -23.70 -3.93
N SER A 243 -3.34 -24.43 -3.46
CA SER A 243 -3.23 -25.87 -3.23
C SER A 243 -3.41 -26.68 -4.51
N VAL A 244 -4.30 -26.25 -5.41
CA VAL A 244 -4.67 -27.01 -6.62
C VAL A 244 -3.97 -26.45 -7.85
N LYS A 245 -4.15 -25.16 -8.14
CA LYS A 245 -3.60 -24.55 -9.36
C LYS A 245 -2.08 -24.41 -9.27
N TRP A 246 -1.57 -23.97 -8.13
CA TRP A 246 -0.15 -23.76 -7.89
C TRP A 246 0.54 -24.95 -7.23
N GLN A 247 -0.19 -25.97 -6.75
CA GLN A 247 0.39 -27.17 -6.14
C GLN A 247 1.35 -26.85 -4.97
N GLY A 248 1.07 -25.79 -4.21
CA GLY A 248 1.87 -25.34 -3.08
C GLY A 248 3.11 -24.52 -3.43
N ASP A 249 3.48 -24.38 -4.71
CA ASP A 249 4.63 -23.55 -5.10
C ASP A 249 4.22 -22.07 -5.22
N ILE A 250 4.60 -21.33 -4.18
CA ILE A 250 4.39 -19.89 -3.95
C ILE A 250 5.64 -19.05 -4.24
N ALA A 251 6.64 -19.56 -4.97
CA ALA A 251 7.81 -18.77 -5.34
C ALA A 251 7.41 -17.55 -6.17
N ALA A 252 7.93 -16.37 -5.82
CA ALA A 252 7.59 -15.12 -6.48
C ALA A 252 8.61 -14.67 -7.52
N LEU A 253 9.86 -15.15 -7.45
CA LEU A 253 10.99 -14.57 -8.19
C LEU A 253 11.38 -15.34 -9.45
N SER A 254 10.74 -16.48 -9.71
CA SER A 254 11.00 -17.29 -10.88
C SER A 254 9.74 -18.01 -11.34
N ALA A 255 9.69 -18.36 -12.63
CA ALA A 255 8.76 -19.35 -13.12
C ALA A 255 9.01 -20.70 -12.41
N PRO A 256 7.99 -21.56 -12.29
CA PRO A 256 8.17 -22.89 -11.73
C PRO A 256 9.19 -23.72 -12.49
N SER A 257 9.92 -24.55 -11.76
CA SER A 257 10.81 -25.57 -12.33
C SER A 257 10.03 -26.72 -12.96
N GLN A 258 8.85 -27.05 -12.45
CA GLN A 258 7.97 -28.08 -13.00
C GLN A 258 6.89 -27.49 -13.90
N PRO A 259 6.58 -28.10 -15.06
CA PRO A 259 5.53 -27.62 -15.94
C PRO A 259 4.16 -27.59 -15.25
N ARG A 260 3.51 -26.42 -15.26
CA ARG A 260 2.11 -26.25 -14.84
C ARG A 260 1.45 -25.16 -15.66
N SER A 261 0.14 -25.30 -15.85
CA SER A 261 -0.64 -24.39 -16.69
C SER A 261 -0.97 -23.07 -16.00
N VAL A 262 -0.89 -22.99 -14.66
CA VAL A 262 -1.24 -21.77 -13.91
C VAL A 262 -0.15 -21.43 -12.91
N TYR A 263 0.42 -20.23 -13.01
CA TYR A 263 1.41 -19.71 -12.05
C TYR A 263 1.55 -18.19 -12.16
N MET A 264 2.19 -17.60 -11.15
CA MET A 264 2.43 -16.16 -11.07
C MET A 264 3.82 -15.87 -10.53
N TYR A 265 4.53 -14.92 -11.15
CA TYR A 265 5.88 -14.53 -10.75
C TYR A 265 6.18 -13.09 -11.14
N LEU A 266 7.23 -12.53 -10.53
CA LEU A 266 7.82 -11.26 -10.90
C LEU A 266 8.74 -11.46 -12.10
N ARG A 267 8.36 -10.87 -13.23
CA ARG A 267 9.13 -10.95 -14.47
C ARG A 267 9.83 -9.62 -14.71
N LYS A 268 11.14 -9.64 -14.89
CA LYS A 268 11.91 -8.43 -15.20
C LYS A 268 11.45 -7.86 -16.55
N ARG A 269 11.28 -6.54 -16.61
CA ARG A 269 10.95 -5.80 -17.83
C ARG A 269 12.18 -5.79 -18.75
N PRO A 270 11.98 -5.81 -20.08
CA PRO A 270 13.04 -5.43 -21.01
C PRO A 270 13.57 -4.03 -20.65
N ALA A 271 14.87 -3.78 -20.86
CA ALA A 271 15.48 -2.48 -20.57
C ALA A 271 14.76 -1.32 -21.27
N SER A 272 14.27 -1.53 -22.48
CA SER A 272 13.49 -0.57 -23.26
C SER A 272 12.08 -0.27 -22.72
N SER A 273 11.60 -1.04 -21.74
CA SER A 273 10.25 -0.95 -21.17
C SER A 273 10.26 -0.67 -19.66
N GLN A 274 11.42 -0.32 -19.10
CA GLN A 274 11.50 0.13 -17.71
C GLN A 274 10.74 1.44 -17.54
N ALA A 275 9.98 1.56 -16.44
CA ALA A 275 9.26 2.79 -16.17
C ALA A 275 10.24 3.90 -15.76
N THR A 276 10.06 5.10 -16.30
CA THR A 276 10.84 6.29 -15.93
C THR A 276 10.09 7.20 -14.96
N SER A 277 8.90 6.79 -14.52
CA SER A 277 8.08 7.59 -13.62
C SER A 277 8.68 7.67 -12.23
N PRO A 278 8.69 8.85 -11.60
CA PRO A 278 9.17 9.01 -10.24
C PRO A 278 8.39 8.13 -9.26
N VAL A 279 9.11 7.56 -8.29
CA VAL A 279 8.53 6.88 -7.15
C VAL A 279 8.32 7.89 -6.03
N PHE A 280 7.10 7.97 -5.54
CA PHE A 280 6.72 8.83 -4.42
C PHE A 280 6.49 7.98 -3.17
N ARG A 281 6.67 8.60 -2.01
CA ARG A 281 6.47 7.98 -0.69
C ARG A 281 5.30 8.66 0.03
N SER A 282 4.56 7.91 0.83
CA SER A 282 3.44 8.42 1.63
C SER A 282 3.23 7.57 2.89
N PRO A 283 2.46 8.05 3.88
CA PRO A 283 2.00 7.21 4.99
C PRO A 283 1.15 6.04 4.49
N ARG A 284 1.17 4.93 5.25
CA ARG A 284 0.38 3.74 4.94
C ARG A 284 -1.12 3.97 5.16
N ILE A 285 -1.94 3.25 4.40
CA ILE A 285 -3.39 3.28 4.46
C ILE A 285 -3.88 2.29 5.52
N GLY A 286 -4.89 2.71 6.30
CA GLY A 286 -5.54 1.84 7.28
C GLY A 286 -4.86 1.78 8.64
N LEU A 287 -3.85 2.63 8.86
CA LEU A 287 -3.27 2.85 10.19
C LEU A 287 -3.92 4.05 10.86
N ASP A 288 -4.12 3.94 12.17
CA ASP A 288 -4.67 5.00 12.99
C ASP A 288 -4.15 4.90 14.43
N LEU A 289 -4.44 5.95 15.19
CA LEU A 289 -4.08 6.11 16.59
C LEU A 289 -5.24 5.76 17.54
N SER A 290 -6.37 5.29 17.01
CA SER A 290 -7.61 5.11 17.76
C SER A 290 -7.66 3.85 18.66
N ASN A 291 -6.65 2.98 18.54
CA ASN A 291 -6.55 1.82 19.41
C ASN A 291 -6.46 2.26 20.89
N PRO A 292 -7.28 1.71 21.81
CA PRO A 292 -7.34 2.11 23.21
C PRO A 292 -6.01 2.05 23.97
N GLU A 293 -5.07 1.20 23.56
CA GLU A 293 -3.76 1.06 24.18
C GLU A 293 -2.78 2.15 23.73
N THR A 294 -3.14 2.94 22.71
CA THR A 294 -2.29 3.99 22.16
C THR A 294 -2.13 5.13 23.17
N LYS A 295 -0.90 5.35 23.62
CA LYS A 295 -0.55 6.49 24.47
C LYS A 295 -0.16 7.70 23.62
N ALA A 296 -0.53 8.90 24.08
CA ALA A 296 -0.09 10.17 23.50
C ALA A 296 1.39 10.45 23.87
N SER A 297 2.29 9.62 23.36
CA SER A 297 3.74 9.74 23.56
C SER A 297 4.48 9.66 22.22
N PRO A 298 5.49 10.50 21.97
CA PRO A 298 6.29 10.47 20.73
C PRO A 298 7.01 9.13 20.53
N THR A 299 7.31 8.41 21.62
CA THR A 299 7.99 7.10 21.59
C THR A 299 7.03 5.92 21.46
N HIS A 300 5.72 6.14 21.53
CA HIS A 300 4.76 5.05 21.41
C HIS A 300 4.79 4.48 19.99
N PRO A 301 4.93 3.14 19.79
CA PRO A 301 5.13 2.57 18.46
C PRO A 301 4.10 3.00 17.41
N ARG A 302 2.81 3.03 17.76
CA ARG A 302 1.76 3.54 16.84
C ARG A 302 1.97 5.01 16.43
N VAL A 303 2.41 5.86 17.35
CA VAL A 303 2.68 7.29 17.08
C VAL A 303 3.88 7.42 16.13
N VAL A 304 4.92 6.61 16.36
CA VAL A 304 6.11 6.56 15.49
C VAL A 304 5.77 6.09 14.08
N PHE A 305 4.98 5.01 13.94
CA PHE A 305 4.81 4.31 12.67
C PHE A 305 3.62 4.77 11.80
N VAL A 306 2.61 5.45 12.36
CA VAL A 306 1.46 5.94 11.57
C VAL A 306 1.89 6.96 10.51
N GLY A 307 2.86 7.81 10.82
CA GLY A 307 3.37 8.82 9.89
C GLY A 307 4.51 8.38 8.99
N LYS A 308 5.08 7.18 9.18
CA LYS A 308 6.22 6.70 8.38
C LYS A 308 5.84 6.56 6.91
N LEU A 309 6.72 7.02 6.03
CA LEU A 309 6.51 7.06 4.58
C LEU A 309 6.78 5.70 3.91
N TYR A 310 6.19 4.61 4.44
CA TYR A 310 6.42 3.24 3.98
C TYR A 310 5.46 2.76 2.89
N ARG A 311 4.66 3.66 2.33
CA ARG A 311 3.83 3.42 1.14
C ARG A 311 4.50 4.06 -0.07
N TYR A 312 4.81 3.24 -1.07
CA TYR A 312 5.50 3.64 -2.29
C TYR A 312 4.54 3.57 -3.47
N LEU A 313 4.56 4.59 -4.33
CA LEU A 313 3.64 4.69 -5.44
C LEU A 313 4.21 5.42 -6.66
N THR A 314 3.70 5.07 -7.84
CA THR A 314 3.86 5.82 -9.10
C THR A 314 2.50 6.28 -9.59
N TYR A 315 2.48 7.32 -10.43
CA TYR A 315 1.25 7.92 -10.99
C TYR A 315 0.19 8.26 -9.92
N PRO A 316 0.48 9.15 -8.94
CA PRO A 316 -0.43 9.43 -7.83
C PRO A 316 -1.83 9.90 -8.28
N GLU A 317 -1.93 10.55 -9.43
CA GLU A 317 -3.17 10.99 -10.06
C GLU A 317 -4.13 9.86 -10.45
N LEU A 318 -3.62 8.64 -10.61
CA LEU A 318 -4.41 7.44 -10.89
C LEU A 318 -4.93 6.77 -9.61
N LEU A 319 -4.36 7.09 -8.44
CA LEU A 319 -4.64 6.44 -7.16
C LEU A 319 -5.78 7.15 -6.41
N VAL A 320 -6.97 7.15 -7.03
CA VAL A 320 -8.13 7.94 -6.59
C VAL A 320 -9.07 7.21 -5.61
N ALA A 321 -9.00 5.89 -5.55
CA ALA A 321 -9.99 5.06 -4.84
C ALA A 321 -9.82 5.11 -3.31
N ASN A 322 -8.58 5.04 -2.82
CA ASN A 322 -8.26 5.00 -1.39
C ASN A 322 -6.95 5.75 -1.11
N GLY A 323 -6.79 6.23 0.12
CA GLY A 323 -5.52 6.80 0.57
C GLY A 323 -5.18 8.19 0.03
N ARG A 324 -6.14 8.91 -0.56
CA ARG A 324 -5.90 10.25 -1.12
C ARG A 324 -5.30 11.24 -0.10
N PRO A 325 -5.77 11.30 1.17
CA PRO A 325 -5.12 12.13 2.19
C PRO A 325 -3.68 11.70 2.51
N GLN A 326 -3.38 10.39 2.52
CA GLN A 326 -2.05 9.85 2.71
C GLN A 326 -1.12 10.27 1.55
N THR A 327 -1.56 10.07 0.30
CA THR A 327 -0.84 10.51 -0.90
C THR A 327 -0.55 12.01 -0.83
N PHE A 328 -1.55 12.82 -0.44
CA PHE A 328 -1.36 14.25 -0.25
C PHE A 328 -0.26 14.56 0.76
N VAL A 329 -0.28 13.94 1.95
CA VAL A 329 0.75 14.15 2.99
C VAL A 329 2.14 13.79 2.47
N GLY A 330 2.28 12.64 1.80
CA GLY A 330 3.55 12.21 1.23
C GLY A 330 4.14 13.21 0.23
N LEU A 331 3.31 13.68 -0.70
CA LEU A 331 3.72 14.67 -1.70
C LEU A 331 3.95 16.07 -1.10
N TYR A 332 3.13 16.45 -0.10
CA TYR A 332 3.33 17.70 0.64
C TYR A 332 4.73 17.69 1.27
N VAL A 333 5.06 16.66 2.04
CA VAL A 333 6.35 16.52 2.73
C VAL A 333 7.50 16.51 1.73
N ALA A 334 7.40 15.71 0.65
CA ALA A 334 8.46 15.64 -0.36
C ALA A 334 8.75 16.99 -1.06
N LEU A 335 7.71 17.80 -1.30
CA LEU A 335 7.86 19.12 -1.93
C LEU A 335 8.43 20.17 -0.96
N VAL A 336 8.08 20.09 0.32
CA VAL A 336 8.63 20.97 1.36
C VAL A 336 10.10 20.61 1.65
N GLU A 337 10.40 19.34 1.95
CA GLU A 337 11.76 18.87 2.28
C GLU A 337 12.76 19.05 1.13
N GLY A 338 12.28 18.98 -0.12
CA GLY A 338 13.12 19.24 -1.29
C GLY A 338 13.54 20.71 -1.45
N ASN A 339 13.08 21.64 -0.58
CA ASN A 339 13.25 23.09 -0.68
C ASN A 339 12.88 23.65 -2.07
N LYS A 340 11.98 22.96 -2.77
CA LYS A 340 11.63 23.29 -4.16
C LYS A 340 10.62 24.42 -4.25
N TYR A 341 9.77 24.50 -3.24
CA TYR A 341 8.68 25.44 -3.20
C TYR A 341 8.42 25.88 -1.77
N GLU A 342 8.19 27.18 -1.59
CA GLU A 342 7.67 27.73 -0.34
C GLU A 342 6.27 27.14 -0.06
N PRO A 343 6.05 26.55 1.14
CA PRO A 343 4.74 26.04 1.54
C PRO A 343 3.65 27.10 1.39
N GLY A 344 2.54 26.73 0.75
CA GLY A 344 1.41 27.65 0.53
C GLY A 344 1.55 28.59 -0.68
N SER A 345 2.72 28.66 -1.32
CA SER A 345 2.89 29.42 -2.57
C SER A 345 1.99 28.89 -3.69
N LEU A 346 1.66 29.74 -4.67
CA LEU A 346 0.83 29.33 -5.82
C LEU A 346 1.51 28.20 -6.63
N LYS A 347 2.84 28.26 -6.78
CA LYS A 347 3.63 27.21 -7.46
C LYS A 347 3.53 25.87 -6.73
N PHE A 348 3.65 25.89 -5.39
CA PHE A 348 3.48 24.70 -4.55
C PHE A 348 2.10 24.06 -4.74
N ARG A 349 1.03 24.86 -4.66
CA ARG A 349 -0.34 24.36 -4.81
C ARG A 349 -0.62 23.79 -6.20
N ASN A 350 -0.11 24.45 -7.24
CA ASN A 350 -0.26 23.99 -8.62
C ASN A 350 0.46 22.65 -8.84
N GLU A 351 1.68 22.48 -8.31
CA GLU A 351 2.40 21.21 -8.46
C GLU A 351 1.73 20.08 -7.66
N LEU A 352 1.27 20.33 -6.42
CA LEU A 352 0.47 19.36 -5.68
C LEU A 352 -0.81 18.97 -6.41
N SER A 353 -1.55 19.93 -6.95
CA SER A 353 -2.78 19.68 -7.71
C SER A 353 -2.50 18.80 -8.92
N LYS A 354 -1.43 19.10 -9.66
CA LYS A 354 -1.00 18.33 -10.83
C LYS A 354 -0.60 16.90 -10.46
N LEU A 355 0.25 16.71 -9.46
CA LEU A 355 0.75 15.38 -9.05
C LEU A 355 -0.36 14.50 -8.47
N THR A 356 -1.29 15.08 -7.71
CA THR A 356 -2.36 14.32 -7.04
C THR A 356 -3.62 14.15 -7.89
N GLY A 357 -3.79 14.96 -8.95
CA GLY A 357 -5.06 15.11 -9.67
C GLY A 357 -6.17 15.75 -8.82
N ILE A 358 -5.86 16.34 -7.66
CA ILE A 358 -6.84 16.99 -6.78
C ILE A 358 -7.06 18.44 -7.24
N LYS A 359 -8.31 18.92 -7.17
CA LYS A 359 -8.65 20.32 -7.50
C LYS A 359 -7.97 21.29 -6.54
N ASP A 360 -7.54 22.45 -7.05
CA ASP A 360 -6.84 23.49 -6.27
C ASP A 360 -7.58 23.88 -4.98
N THR A 361 -8.90 24.04 -5.03
CA THR A 361 -9.71 24.37 -3.83
C THR A 361 -9.59 23.32 -2.73
N THR A 362 -9.47 22.04 -3.10
CA THR A 362 -9.29 20.94 -2.15
C THR A 362 -7.85 20.87 -1.65
N VAL A 363 -6.86 21.11 -2.52
CA VAL A 363 -5.44 21.24 -2.14
C VAL A 363 -5.28 22.34 -1.10
N ALA A 364 -5.86 23.53 -1.33
CA ALA A 364 -5.81 24.65 -0.39
C ALA A 364 -6.40 24.28 0.98
N LYS A 365 -7.57 23.63 0.98
CA LYS A 365 -8.19 23.13 2.22
C LYS A 365 -7.31 22.10 2.93
N TYR A 366 -6.75 21.14 2.19
CA TYR A 366 -5.91 20.08 2.76
C TYR A 366 -4.63 20.64 3.39
N SER A 367 -3.98 21.58 2.71
CA SER A 367 -2.82 22.31 3.24
C SER A 367 -3.18 23.06 4.52
N SER A 368 -4.33 23.75 4.55
CA SER A 368 -4.80 24.46 5.73
C SER A 368 -5.10 23.52 6.91
N ASP A 369 -5.75 22.39 6.66
CA ASP A 369 -6.03 21.39 7.70
C ASP A 369 -4.73 20.79 8.27
N TYR A 370 -3.75 20.47 7.42
CA TYR A 370 -2.44 19.99 7.85
C TYR A 370 -1.72 21.02 8.72
N GLN A 371 -1.64 22.27 8.24
CA GLN A 371 -0.98 23.36 8.95
C GLN A 371 -1.65 23.66 10.30
N LEU A 372 -2.99 23.64 10.36
CA LEU A 372 -3.71 23.83 11.61
C LEU A 372 -3.38 22.74 12.63
N GLY A 373 -3.24 21.49 12.17
CA GLY A 373 -2.77 20.38 12.98
C GLY A 373 -1.34 20.59 13.49
N PHE A 374 -0.44 21.02 12.61
CA PHE A 374 0.94 21.31 12.96
C PHE A 374 1.03 22.42 14.02
N GLU A 375 0.36 23.55 13.83
CA GLU A 375 0.46 24.70 14.72
C GLU A 375 -0.26 24.49 16.06
N LYS A 376 -1.51 23.98 16.02
CA LYS A 376 -2.44 24.01 17.16
C LYS A 376 -2.87 22.62 17.64
N GLY A 377 -2.46 21.56 16.95
CA GLY A 377 -2.84 20.20 17.26
C GLY A 377 -2.30 19.72 18.60
N LYS A 378 -3.04 18.79 19.22
CA LYS A 378 -2.63 18.09 20.44
C LYS A 378 -2.78 16.60 20.20
N LEU A 379 -1.71 15.82 20.41
CA LEU A 379 -1.71 14.38 20.14
C LEU A 379 -2.82 13.64 20.91
N ALA A 380 -3.10 14.08 22.14
CA ALA A 380 -4.17 13.53 22.98
C ALA A 380 -5.56 13.52 22.29
N ASN A 381 -5.81 14.42 21.34
CA ASN A 381 -7.09 14.50 20.62
C ASN A 381 -7.25 13.42 19.55
N PHE A 382 -6.18 12.69 19.22
CA PHE A 382 -6.16 11.71 18.14
C PHE A 382 -5.86 10.29 18.60
N VAL A 383 -5.56 10.07 19.89
CA VAL A 383 -5.23 8.73 20.41
C VAL A 383 -6.43 8.07 21.10
N GLY A 384 -6.44 6.74 21.10
CA GLY A 384 -7.46 5.93 21.78
C GLY A 384 -8.88 6.21 21.30
N ALA A 385 -9.85 6.01 22.17
CA ALA A 385 -11.26 6.19 21.83
C ALA A 385 -11.61 7.60 21.32
N ILE A 386 -10.90 8.63 21.80
CA ILE A 386 -11.08 10.03 21.38
C ILE A 386 -10.71 10.21 19.91
N GLY A 387 -9.66 9.52 19.44
CA GLY A 387 -9.21 9.56 18.06
C GLY A 387 -10.05 8.78 17.06
N LYS A 388 -11.10 8.09 17.49
CA LYS A 388 -11.92 7.25 16.62
C LYS A 388 -12.53 8.10 15.49
N GLY A 389 -12.35 7.65 14.25
CA GLY A 389 -12.84 8.34 13.06
C GLY A 389 -11.89 9.41 12.48
N ALA A 390 -10.77 9.72 13.14
CA ALA A 390 -9.77 10.65 12.60
C ALA A 390 -9.28 10.22 11.20
N SER A 391 -9.03 8.92 11.01
CA SER A 391 -8.61 8.36 9.72
C SER A 391 -9.74 8.21 8.68
N ALA A 392 -11.01 8.41 9.07
CA ALA A 392 -12.16 8.32 8.17
C ALA A 392 -12.50 9.67 7.50
N SER A 393 -12.01 10.79 8.04
CA SER A 393 -12.21 12.13 7.48
C SER A 393 -10.88 12.70 7.00
N ALA A 394 -10.82 13.16 5.75
CA ALA A 394 -9.62 13.79 5.21
C ALA A 394 -9.15 14.98 6.06
N SER A 395 -10.08 15.80 6.55
CA SER A 395 -9.75 16.98 7.37
C SER A 395 -9.16 16.59 8.73
N ALA A 396 -9.78 15.61 9.40
CA ALA A 396 -9.31 15.14 10.70
C ALA A 396 -7.97 14.41 10.58
N TYR A 397 -7.82 13.56 9.55
CA TYR A 397 -6.57 12.88 9.23
C TYR A 397 -5.43 13.89 8.98
N LEU A 398 -5.66 14.92 8.17
CA LEU A 398 -4.62 15.90 7.87
C LEU A 398 -4.20 16.70 9.10
N LYS A 399 -5.15 17.07 9.97
CA LYS A 399 -4.84 17.70 11.27
C LYS A 399 -4.04 16.75 12.17
N MET A 400 -4.41 15.47 12.22
CA MET A 400 -3.65 14.45 12.95
C MET A 400 -2.22 14.33 12.42
N MET A 401 -2.04 14.28 11.11
CA MET A 401 -0.72 14.17 10.48
C MET A 401 0.16 15.40 10.71
N GLY A 402 -0.41 16.61 10.62
CA GLY A 402 0.31 17.83 11.00
C GLY A 402 0.73 17.82 12.47
N THR A 403 -0.17 17.38 13.37
CA THR A 403 0.12 17.23 14.80
C THR A 403 1.27 16.24 15.04
N LEU A 404 1.24 15.09 14.36
CA LEU A 404 2.29 14.08 14.45
C LEU A 404 3.63 14.60 13.97
N ALA A 405 3.66 15.33 12.84
CA ALA A 405 4.88 15.91 12.31
C ALA A 405 5.53 16.86 13.33
N LYS A 406 4.76 17.72 13.99
CA LYS A 406 5.27 18.58 15.07
C LYS A 406 5.80 17.76 16.25
N VAL A 407 4.99 16.83 16.77
CA VAL A 407 5.36 16.05 17.96
C VAL A 407 6.62 15.22 17.75
N LEU A 408 6.82 14.66 16.55
CA LEU A 408 8.01 13.90 16.22
C LEU A 408 9.23 14.78 15.91
N TYR A 409 9.01 15.99 15.39
CA TYR A 409 10.07 16.97 15.17
C TYR A 409 10.60 17.58 16.48
N GLU A 410 9.71 17.80 17.45
CA GLU A 410 10.04 18.34 18.78
C GLU A 410 10.49 17.27 19.78
N ALA A 411 10.45 15.99 19.40
CA ALA A 411 10.89 14.91 20.28
C ALA A 411 12.42 14.97 20.47
N PRO A 412 12.91 14.89 21.73
CA PRO A 412 14.33 14.97 22.05
C PRO A 412 15.14 13.75 21.61
#